data_AF-A0A944EG57-F1
#
_entry.id   AF-A0A944EG57-F1
#
_cell.length_a   1.000
_cell.length_b   1.000
_cell.length_c   1.000
_cell.angle_alpha   90.00
_cell.angle_beta   90.00
_cell.angle_gamma   90.00
#
_symmetry.space_group_name_H-M   'P 1'
#
loop_
_entity.id
_entity.type
_entity.pdbx_description
1 polymer ?
#
loop_
_entity_poly.entity_id
_entity_poly.type
_entity_poly.pdbx_seq_one_letter_code
_entity_poly.pdbx_strand_id
1 'polypeptide(L)' 'MTAAATQTFTVIGLSLDVDCAELLIAAVLPGPVADQIELLATSEDDSTRWAGEIRRPDPDTAAALAYAHCRRWGDED' A
#
# COMPACT_ATOMS: atom_id res chain seq x y z
N MET A 1 -27.28 -6.61 -8.48
CA MET A 1 -25.91 -6.44 -7.98
C MET A 1 -25.75 -4.99 -7.59
N THR A 2 -25.72 -4.68 -6.30
CA THR A 2 -25.50 -3.32 -5.80
C THR A 2 -24.01 -3.03 -5.92
N ALA A 3 -23.62 -2.07 -6.76
CA ALA A 3 -22.24 -1.63 -6.79
C ALA A 3 -21.88 -1.08 -5.41
N ALA A 4 -20.85 -1.63 -4.77
CA ALA A 4 -20.37 -1.13 -3.49
C ALA A 4 -19.86 0.31 -3.69
N ALA A 5 -20.27 1.22 -2.80
CA ALA A 5 -19.83 2.60 -2.86
C ALA A 5 -18.30 2.65 -2.70
N THR A 6 -17.63 3.36 -3.61
CA THR A 6 -16.18 3.48 -3.57
C THR A 6 -15.78 4.42 -2.45
N GLN A 7 -14.80 4.02 -1.63
CA GLN A 7 -14.22 4.87 -0.58
C GLN A 7 -12.70 4.88 -0.66
N THR A 8 -12.07 5.88 -0.05
CA THR A 8 -10.61 5.93 0.05
C THR A 8 -10.14 5.05 1.21
N PHE A 9 -9.10 4.28 0.98
CA PHE A 9 -8.36 3.55 1.99
C PHE A 9 -6.90 4.01 1.96
N THR A 10 -6.27 4.04 3.12
CA THR A 10 -4.82 4.16 3.23
C THR A 10 -4.23 2.77 3.42
N VAL A 11 -3.41 2.32 2.49
CA VAL A 11 -2.69 1.05 2.59
C VAL A 11 -1.27 1.35 3.06
N ILE A 12 -0.81 0.59 4.06
CA ILE A 12 0.51 0.71 4.66
C ILE A 12 1.27 -0.59 4.40
N GLY A 13 2.50 -0.48 3.95
CA GLY A 13 3.35 -1.65 3.73
C GLY A 13 4.83 -1.34 3.69
N LEU A 14 5.59 -2.42 3.57
CA LEU A 14 7.05 -2.41 3.47
C LEU A 14 7.41 -3.02 2.12
N SER A 15 8.09 -2.25 1.28
CA SER A 15 8.68 -2.76 0.04
C SER A 15 10.01 -3.41 0.38
N LEU A 16 10.11 -4.73 0.21
CA LEU A 16 11.33 -5.48 0.48
C LEU A 16 12.30 -5.36 -0.70
N ASP A 17 13.50 -4.84 -0.40
CA ASP A 17 14.71 -4.82 -1.22
C ASP A 17 14.62 -4.14 -2.61
N VAL A 18 15.81 -3.79 -3.11
CA VAL A 18 16.16 -2.82 -4.17
C VAL A 18 15.31 -2.76 -5.46
N ASP A 19 14.53 -3.80 -5.75
CA ASP A 19 13.76 -3.91 -7.00
C ASP A 19 12.26 -3.62 -6.81
N CYS A 20 11.78 -3.16 -5.64
CA CYS A 20 10.34 -2.88 -5.40
C CYS A 20 9.37 -4.04 -5.71
N ALA A 21 9.88 -5.26 -5.86
CA ALA A 21 9.14 -6.39 -6.44
C ALA A 21 8.14 -7.03 -5.47
N GLU A 22 8.28 -6.78 -4.16
CA GLU A 22 7.41 -7.34 -3.13
C GLU A 22 6.98 -6.28 -2.11
N LEU A 23 5.66 -6.12 -1.94
CA LEU A 23 5.06 -5.28 -0.91
C LEU A 23 4.44 -6.15 0.18
N LEU A 24 5.00 -6.09 1.39
CA LEU A 24 4.37 -6.63 2.58
C LEU A 24 3.32 -5.64 3.10
N ILE A 25 2.04 -6.00 2.98
CA ILE A 25 0.94 -5.15 3.47
C ILE A 25 0.81 -5.34 4.99
N ALA A 26 1.06 -4.26 5.73
CA ALA A 26 0.97 -4.24 7.19
C ALA A 26 -0.45 -3.86 7.65
N ALA A 27 -1.12 -2.94 6.95
CA ALA A 27 -2.46 -2.50 7.31
C ALA A 27 -3.22 -1.84 6.15
N VAL A 28 -4.56 -1.83 6.25
CA VAL A 28 -5.46 -1.04 5.42
C VAL A 28 -6.42 -0.28 6.33
N LEU A 29 -6.38 1.05 6.27
CA LEU A 29 -7.20 1.93 7.10
C LEU A 29 -8.26 2.63 6.24
N PRO A 30 -9.50 2.80 6.73
CA PRO A 30 -10.49 3.62 6.04
C PRO A 30 -10.10 5.10 6.10
N GLY A 31 -10.22 5.79 4.96
CA GLY A 31 -9.98 7.23 4.83
C GLY A 31 -8.60 7.61 4.32
N PRO A 32 -8.43 8.89 3.94
CA PRO A 32 -7.16 9.48 3.47
C PRO A 32 -6.32 9.94 4.67
N VAL A 33 -5.60 9.01 5.28
CA VAL A 33 -4.81 9.26 6.48
C VAL A 33 -3.32 8.99 6.27
N ALA A 34 -2.88 8.81 5.02
CA ALA A 34 -1.48 8.53 4.70
C ALA A 34 -0.55 9.62 5.26
N ASP A 35 -0.93 10.89 5.08
CA ASP A 35 -0.17 12.05 5.58
C ASP A 35 -0.16 12.19 7.11
N GLN A 36 -1.01 11.43 7.83
CA GLN A 36 -1.11 11.43 9.28
C GLN A 36 -0.32 10.28 9.92
N ILE A 37 0.28 9.41 9.11
CA ILE A 37 0.98 8.21 9.56
C ILE A 37 2.47 8.44 9.45
N GLU A 38 3.14 8.44 10.60
CA GLU A 38 4.58 8.39 10.66
C GLU A 38 5.04 6.93 10.62
N LEU A 39 5.65 6.52 9.51
CA LEU A 39 6.22 5.18 9.37
C LEU A 39 7.54 5.13 10.14
N LEU A 40 7.49 4.55 11.34
CA LEU A 40 8.64 4.49 12.25
C LEU A 40 9.81 3.73 11.63
N ALA A 41 11.00 4.29 11.80
CA ALA A 41 12.24 3.65 11.39
C ALA A 41 12.75 2.66 12.45
N THR A 42 12.14 1.48 12.50
CA THR A 42 12.79 0.32 13.12
C THR A 42 13.76 -0.34 12.13
N SER A 43 14.57 -1.29 12.62
CA SER A 43 15.77 -1.98 12.12
C SER A 43 15.87 -2.46 10.64
N GLU A 44 15.13 -1.87 9.71
CA GLU A 44 15.13 -2.17 8.29
C GLU A 44 15.97 -1.12 7.57
N ASP A 45 17.23 -1.46 7.30
CA ASP A 45 18.14 -0.65 6.46
C ASP A 45 17.81 -0.79 4.96
N ASP A 46 17.15 -1.89 4.55
CA ASP A 46 16.96 -2.28 3.13
C ASP A 46 15.49 -2.30 2.65
N SER A 47 14.54 -1.71 3.41
CA SER A 47 13.11 -1.68 3.00
C SER A 47 12.58 -0.26 2.81
N THR A 48 11.95 -0.02 1.66
CA THR A 48 11.28 1.25 1.39
C THR A 48 9.89 1.23 2.03
N ARG A 49 9.69 2.08 3.04
CA ARG A 49 8.39 2.23 3.70
C ARG A 49 7.39 2.87 2.74
N TRP A 50 6.18 2.32 2.68
CA TRP A 50 5.16 2.77 1.74
C TRP A 50 3.82 3.01 2.46
N ALA A 51 3.24 4.17 2.21
CA ALA A 51 1.86 4.47 2.56
C ALA A 51 1.20 5.16 1.37
N GLY A 52 0.04 4.65 0.94
CA GLY A 52 -0.64 5.15 -0.24
C GLY A 52 -2.16 5.14 -0.09
N GLU A 53 -2.80 6.16 -0.67
CA GLU A 53 -4.25 6.27 -0.68
C GLU A 53 -4.84 5.67 -1.95
N ILE A 54 -5.79 4.74 -1.78
CA ILE A 54 -6.39 3.98 -2.86
C ILE A 54 -7.91 4.03 -2.74
N ARG A 55 -8.59 4.49 -3.80
CA ARG A 55 -10.06 4.46 -3.90
C ARG A 55 -10.56 3.12 -4.40
N ARG A 56 -11.23 2.34 -3.54
CA ARG A 56 -11.81 1.04 -3.88
C ARG A 56 -13.11 0.77 -3.13
N PRO A 57 -13.92 -0.20 -3.58
CA PRO A 57 -15.15 -0.58 -2.88
C PRO A 57 -14.92 -1.24 -1.52
N ASP A 58 -13.76 -1.86 -1.32
CA ASP A 58 -13.43 -2.63 -0.12
C ASP A 58 -11.90 -2.63 0.14
N PRO A 59 -11.46 -2.90 1.38
CA PRO A 59 -10.05 -2.86 1.76
C PRO A 59 -9.21 -3.94 1.07
N ASP A 60 -9.79 -5.11 0.78
CA ASP A 60 -9.06 -6.21 0.14
C ASP A 60 -8.67 -5.86 -1.30
N THR A 61 -9.58 -5.22 -2.04
CA THR A 61 -9.32 -4.72 -3.38
C THR A 61 -8.34 -3.55 -3.36
N ALA A 62 -8.34 -2.72 -2.29
CA ALA A 62 -7.34 -1.67 -2.11
C ALA A 62 -5.94 -2.27 -1.90
N ALA A 63 -5.83 -3.28 -1.03
CA ALA A 63 -4.60 -4.03 -0.78
C ALA A 63 -4.06 -4.70 -2.05
N ALA A 64 -4.92 -5.40 -2.80
CA ALA A 64 -4.51 -6.08 -4.04
C ALA A 64 -3.97 -5.08 -5.09
N LEU A 65 -4.56 -3.88 -5.18
CA LEU A 65 -4.07 -2.84 -6.08
C LEU A 65 -2.73 -2.26 -5.60
N ALA A 66 -2.56 -2.02 -4.31
CA ALA A 66 -1.30 -1.56 -3.73
C ALA A 66 -0.16 -2.51 -4.09
N TYR A 67 -0.39 -3.81 -3.88
CA TYR A 67 0.59 -4.85 -4.21
C TYR A 67 0.95 -4.87 -5.70
N ALA A 68 -0.06 -4.81 -6.58
CA ALA A 68 0.16 -4.78 -8.02
C ALA A 68 0.90 -3.52 -8.49
N HIS A 69 0.67 -2.39 -7.83
CA HIS A 69 1.36 -1.13 -8.14
C HIS A 69 2.85 -1.20 -7.82
N CYS A 70 3.22 -1.74 -6.64
CA CYS A 70 4.62 -1.96 -6.26
C CYS A 70 5.32 -2.94 -7.22
N ARG A 71 4.70 -4.09 -7.51
CA ARG A 71 5.23 -5.07 -8.48
C ARG A 71 5.56 -4.46 -9.83
N ARG A 72 4.68 -3.59 -10.36
CA ARG A 72 4.88 -2.96 -11.66
C ARG A 72 6.10 -2.03 -11.68
N TRP A 73 6.39 -1.31 -10.59
CA TRP A 73 7.59 -0.49 -10.51
C TRP A 73 8.87 -1.32 -10.52
N GLY A 74 8.84 -2.54 -9.98
CA GLY A 74 9.97 -3.47 -10.04
C GLY A 74 10.23 -4.15 -11.38
N ASP A 75 9.24 -4.18 -12.27
CA ASP A 75 9.36 -4.75 -13.62
C ASP A 75 9.79 -3.70 -14.67
N GLU A 76 9.87 -2.41 -14.31
CA GLU A 76 10.22 -1.29 -15.23
C GLU A 76 11.70 -0.84 -15.14
N ASP A 77 12.52 -1.44 -14.27
CA ASP A 77 13.99 -1.28 -14.14
C ASP A 77 14.76 -2.54 -14.63
#